data_AF-A0A0C9LTN9-F1
#
_entry.id   AF-A0A0C9LTN9-F1
#
_cell.length_a   1.000
_cell.length_b   1.000
_cell.length_c   1.000
_cell.angle_alpha   90.00
_cell.angle_beta   90.00
_cell.angle_gamma   90.00
#
_symmetry.space_group_name_H-M   'P 1'
#
loop_
_entity.id
_entity.type
_entity.pdbx_description
1 polymer ?
#
loop_
_entity_poly.entity_id
_entity_poly.type
_entity_poly.pdbx_seq_one_letter_code
_entity_poly.pdbx_strand_id
1 'polypeptide(L)'
;MDSISSYQPLVPTEHRFSNATVETLWSSPVHPAARTVLYRVLSKCIPHKSYLRTIGSVENAICPFCSQGIDTLRQFLVDCPVKWQFWQFVLSQYYAHYPLTPEIIYGTVRYLHLPHFIKDHRCHLYNLMANVKFVLVSR
;
A
#
# COMPACT_ATOMS: atom_id res chain seq x y z
N MET A 1 -1.44 -3.72 -43.87
CA MET A 1 -1.67 -2.27 -43.76
C MET A 1 -2.56 -2.05 -42.55
N ASP A 2 -1.87 -1.77 -41.45
CA ASP A 2 -2.21 -0.93 -40.30
C ASP A 2 -3.49 -1.20 -39.49
N SER A 3 -3.32 -2.03 -38.45
CA SER A 3 -4.18 -2.05 -37.27
C SER A 3 -3.91 -0.82 -36.42
N ILE A 4 -4.86 0.13 -36.40
CA ILE A 4 -4.82 1.32 -35.55
C ILE A 4 -4.95 0.88 -34.08
N SER A 5 -3.82 0.90 -33.36
CA SER A 5 -3.80 0.81 -31.90
C SER A 5 -4.38 2.10 -31.33
N SER A 6 -5.58 2.02 -30.74
CA SER A 6 -6.25 3.14 -30.10
C SER A 6 -5.56 3.47 -28.77
N TYR A 7 -4.56 4.34 -28.82
CA TYR A 7 -4.04 5.00 -27.63
C TYR A 7 -5.15 5.89 -27.03
N GLN A 8 -5.76 5.44 -25.93
CA GLN A 8 -6.55 6.34 -25.09
C GLN A 8 -5.58 7.23 -24.30
N PRO A 9 -5.70 8.57 -24.38
CA PRO A 9 -4.90 9.46 -23.56
C PRO A 9 -5.21 9.21 -22.08
N LEU A 10 -4.17 9.01 -21.27
CA LEU A 10 -4.31 8.96 -19.82
C LEU A 10 -4.85 10.31 -19.34
N VAL A 11 -6.14 10.38 -19.04
CA VAL A 11 -6.73 11.55 -18.37
C VAL A 11 -6.00 11.70 -17.03
N PRO A 12 -5.30 12.82 -16.77
CA PRO A 12 -4.73 13.07 -15.46
C PRO A 12 -5.89 13.24 -14.48
N THR A 13 -6.28 12.17 -13.80
CA THR A 13 -7.13 12.31 -12.61
C THR A 13 -6.31 13.11 -11.62
N GLU A 14 -6.65 14.39 -11.44
CA GLU A 14 -6.11 15.21 -10.36
C GLU A 14 -6.41 14.50 -9.03
N HIS A 15 -5.40 13.80 -8.53
CA HIS A 15 -5.55 13.00 -7.32
C HIS A 15 -5.52 13.97 -6.13
N ARG A 16 -6.69 14.50 -5.76
CA ARG A 16 -6.81 15.49 -4.68
C ARG A 16 -6.88 14.77 -3.34
N PHE A 17 -5.79 14.83 -2.58
CA PHE A 17 -5.80 14.39 -1.18
C PHE A 17 -6.59 15.36 -0.31
N SER A 18 -7.23 14.83 0.74
CA SER A 18 -7.76 15.71 1.78
C SER A 18 -6.60 16.41 2.51
N ASN A 19 -6.83 17.63 2.99
CA ASN A 19 -5.83 18.35 3.79
C ASN A 19 -5.39 17.52 5.00
N ALA A 20 -6.32 16.79 5.64
CA ALA A 20 -6.01 15.91 6.76
C ALA A 20 -5.04 14.77 6.37
N THR A 21 -5.21 14.17 5.18
CA THR A 21 -4.30 13.13 4.66
C THR A 21 -2.91 13.70 4.40
N VAL A 22 -2.84 14.89 3.79
CA VAL A 22 -1.59 15.61 3.52
C VAL A 22 -0.88 15.93 4.84
N GLU A 23 -1.58 16.57 5.77
CA GLU A 23 -1.06 16.94 7.08
C GLU A 23 -0.56 15.71 7.85
N THR A 24 -1.35 14.63 7.89
CA THR A 24 -0.97 13.38 8.57
C THR A 24 0.29 12.76 7.97
N LEU A 25 0.42 12.75 6.63
CA LEU A 25 1.58 12.17 5.96
C LEU A 25 2.87 12.98 6.18
N TRP A 26 2.77 14.31 6.08
CA TRP A 26 3.93 15.20 6.13
C TRP A 26 4.37 15.58 7.54
N SER A 27 3.44 15.58 8.51
CA SER A 27 3.76 15.77 9.93
C SER A 27 4.27 14.49 10.61
N SER A 28 4.09 13.33 9.97
CA SER A 28 4.53 12.05 10.52
C SER A 28 6.07 11.96 10.60
N PRO A 29 6.65 11.50 11.73
CA PRO A 29 8.09 11.35 11.91
C PRO A 29 8.69 10.15 11.13
N VAL A 30 7.92 9.53 10.25
CA VAL A 30 8.34 8.38 9.43
C VAL A 30 9.51 8.75 8.51
N HIS A 31 10.44 7.80 8.37
CA HIS A 31 11.60 7.94 7.50
C HIS A 31 11.20 8.33 6.06
N PRO A 32 11.91 9.27 5.38
CA PRO A 32 11.54 9.75 4.05
C PRO A 32 11.26 8.66 3.02
N ALA A 33 12.09 7.61 3.00
CA ALA A 33 11.88 6.45 2.11
C ALA A 33 10.53 5.73 2.34
N ALA A 34 10.11 5.56 3.60
CA ALA A 34 8.81 4.97 3.91
C ALA A 34 7.68 5.94 3.53
N ARG A 35 7.85 7.25 3.78
CA ARG A 35 6.90 8.28 3.34
C ARG A 35 6.67 8.27 1.83
N THR A 36 7.72 8.13 1.02
CA THR A 36 7.61 8.01 -0.45
C THR A 36 6.79 6.79 -0.87
N VAL A 37 7.00 5.66 -0.21
CA VAL A 37 6.23 4.44 -0.47
C VAL A 37 4.76 4.67 -0.13
N LEU A 38 4.47 5.22 1.05
CA LEU A 38 3.12 5.55 1.50
C LEU A 38 2.43 6.53 0.58
N TYR A 39 3.11 7.58 0.13
CA TYR A 39 2.59 8.49 -0.88
C TYR A 39 2.16 7.74 -2.14
N ARG A 40 2.99 6.82 -2.65
CA ARG A 40 2.62 5.99 -3.81
C ARG A 40 1.42 5.09 -3.53
N VAL A 41 1.27 4.55 -2.32
CA VAL A 41 0.06 3.80 -1.93
C VAL A 41 -1.17 4.70 -2.03
N LEU A 42 -1.10 5.88 -1.41
CA LEU A 42 -2.21 6.82 -1.31
C LEU A 42 -2.63 7.34 -2.70
N SER A 43 -1.66 7.63 -3.57
CA SER A 43 -1.86 8.06 -4.96
C SER A 43 -2.26 6.92 -5.90
N LYS A 44 -2.31 5.66 -5.43
CA LYS A 44 -2.47 4.46 -6.26
C LYS A 44 -1.41 4.32 -7.36
N CYS A 45 -0.22 4.87 -7.15
CA CYS A 45 0.90 4.83 -8.08
C CYS A 45 1.93 3.74 -7.74
N ILE A 46 1.55 2.72 -6.97
CA ILE A 46 2.41 1.56 -6.72
C ILE A 46 2.38 0.63 -7.93
N PRO A 47 3.54 0.23 -8.46
CA PRO A 47 3.63 -0.66 -9.61
C PRO A 47 3.39 -2.12 -9.22
N HIS A 48 2.16 -2.47 -8.84
CA HIS A 48 1.73 -3.86 -8.74
C HIS A 48 1.43 -4.44 -10.13
N LYS A 49 1.57 -5.76 -10.34
CA LYS A 49 1.50 -6.35 -11.69
C LYS A 49 0.17 -6.14 -12.39
N SER A 50 -0.96 -6.07 -11.69
CA SER A 50 -2.24 -5.76 -12.35
C SER A 50 -2.20 -4.38 -13.01
N TYR A 51 -1.61 -3.38 -12.35
CA TYR A 51 -1.41 -2.05 -12.93
C TYR A 51 -0.40 -2.10 -14.07
N LEU A 52 0.75 -2.76 -13.87
CA LEU A 52 1.76 -2.89 -14.93
C LEU A 52 1.23 -3.59 -16.18
N ARG A 53 0.31 -4.54 -16.02
CA ARG A 53 -0.35 -5.22 -17.14
C ARG A 53 -1.24 -4.27 -17.93
N THR A 54 -1.96 -3.36 -17.26
CA THR A 54 -2.81 -2.36 -17.95
C THR A 54 -2.03 -1.40 -18.84
N ILE A 55 -0.75 -1.17 -18.55
CA ILE A 55 0.15 -0.34 -19.36
C ILE A 55 1.09 -1.16 -20.26
N GLY A 56 0.82 -2.47 -20.43
CA GLY A 56 1.59 -3.35 -21.32
C GLY A 56 3.03 -3.65 -20.86
N SER A 57 3.38 -3.39 -19.59
CA SER A 57 4.74 -3.59 -19.08
C SER A 57 5.03 -5.02 -18.62
N VAL A 58 4.00 -5.85 -18.41
CA VAL A 58 4.14 -7.27 -18.00
C VAL A 58 3.07 -8.14 -18.66
N GLU A 59 3.38 -9.42 -18.87
CA GLU A 59 2.50 -10.38 -19.55
C GLU A 59 1.34 -10.88 -18.67
N ASN A 60 1.60 -11.07 -17.37
CA ASN A 60 0.63 -11.60 -16.42
C ASN A 60 0.50 -10.75 -15.15
N ALA A 61 -0.64 -10.88 -14.49
CA ALA A 61 -0.94 -10.20 -13.24
C ALA A 61 -0.71 -11.09 -12.00
N ILE A 62 0.03 -12.20 -12.11
CA ILE A 62 0.22 -13.15 -11.00
C ILE A 62 1.17 -12.57 -9.96
N CYS A 63 0.78 -12.57 -8.69
CA CYS A 63 1.58 -12.07 -7.58
C CYS A 63 2.98 -12.69 -7.56
N PRO A 64 4.06 -11.88 -7.60
CA PRO A 64 5.42 -12.42 -7.68
C PRO A 64 5.89 -13.04 -6.36
N PHE A 65 5.17 -12.80 -5.25
CA PHE A 65 5.55 -13.28 -3.93
C PHE A 65 4.95 -14.65 -3.60
N CYS A 66 3.65 -14.86 -3.89
CA CYS A 66 2.97 -16.11 -3.55
C CYS A 66 2.62 -16.98 -4.76
N SER A 67 2.72 -16.48 -5.98
CA SER A 67 2.41 -17.21 -7.23
C SER A 67 0.98 -17.75 -7.36
N GLN A 68 0.05 -17.39 -6.47
CA GLN A 68 -1.31 -17.97 -6.45
C GLN A 68 -2.45 -16.95 -6.63
N GLY A 69 -2.19 -15.64 -6.49
CA GLY A 69 -3.21 -14.60 -6.57
C GLY A 69 -2.98 -13.59 -7.69
N ILE A 70 -4.01 -12.82 -8.05
CA ILE A 70 -3.89 -11.64 -8.91
C ILE A 70 -3.30 -10.49 -8.06
N ASP A 71 -2.19 -9.92 -8.52
CA ASP A 71 -1.44 -8.84 -7.87
C ASP A 71 -2.16 -7.50 -8.00
N THR A 72 -3.30 -7.38 -7.33
CA THR A 72 -4.01 -6.12 -7.12
C THR A 72 -3.30 -5.28 -6.06
N LEU A 73 -3.70 -4.02 -5.89
CA LEU A 73 -3.16 -3.19 -4.80
C LEU A 73 -3.39 -3.85 -3.42
N ARG A 74 -4.56 -4.45 -3.20
CA ARG A 74 -4.87 -5.14 -1.92
C ARG A 74 -4.01 -6.39 -1.72
N GLN A 75 -3.87 -7.20 -2.78
CA GLN A 75 -2.96 -8.36 -2.78
C GLN A 75 -1.53 -7.96 -2.47
N PHE A 76 -1.05 -6.90 -3.12
CA PHE A 76 0.31 -6.39 -2.95
C PHE A 76 0.57 -5.88 -1.53
N LEU A 77 -0.41 -5.19 -0.93
CA LEU A 77 -0.26 -4.59 0.40
C LEU A 77 -0.45 -5.58 1.54
N VAL A 78 -1.45 -6.48 1.45
CA VAL A 78 -1.93 -7.24 2.61
C VAL A 78 -2.27 -8.70 2.28
N ASP A 79 -3.08 -8.96 1.25
CA ASP A 79 -3.68 -10.31 1.09
C ASP A 79 -2.66 -11.37 0.60
N CYS A 80 -1.48 -10.96 0.15
CA CYS A 80 -0.39 -11.90 -0.14
C CYS A 80 0.08 -12.59 1.16
N PRO A 81 0.05 -13.94 1.25
CA PRO A 81 0.46 -14.66 2.47
C PRO A 81 1.88 -14.34 2.92
N VAL A 82 2.81 -14.17 1.96
CA VAL A 82 4.20 -13.78 2.26
C VAL A 82 4.27 -12.40 2.88
N LYS A 83 3.51 -11.42 2.34
CA LYS A 83 3.44 -10.06 2.91
C LYS A 83 2.72 -10.06 4.25
N TRP A 84 1.68 -10.89 4.39
CA TRP A 84 0.95 -11.03 5.63
C TRP A 84 1.82 -11.58 6.76
N GLN A 85 2.73 -12.53 6.49
CA GLN A 85 3.70 -12.99 7.49
C GLN A 85 4.58 -11.85 8.01
N PHE A 86 5.04 -10.93 7.13
CA PHE A 86 5.77 -9.74 7.57
C PHE A 86 4.89 -8.81 8.42
N TRP A 87 3.61 -8.63 8.05
CA TRP A 87 2.68 -7.91 8.90
C TRP A 87 2.55 -8.58 10.26
N GLN A 88 2.29 -9.88 10.33
CA GLN A 88 2.18 -10.62 11.59
C GLN A 88 3.42 -10.45 12.47
N PHE A 89 4.63 -10.45 11.88
CA PHE A 89 5.85 -10.14 12.61
C PHE A 89 5.80 -8.72 13.20
N VAL A 90 5.57 -7.69 12.40
CA VAL A 90 5.46 -6.28 12.87
C VAL A 90 4.38 -6.15 13.94
N LEU A 91 3.22 -6.77 13.72
CA LEU A 91 2.09 -6.74 14.65
C LEU A 91 2.43 -7.41 15.98
N SER A 92 3.17 -8.52 15.97
CA SER A 92 3.64 -9.17 17.19
C SER A 92 4.58 -8.29 18.03
N GLN A 93 5.38 -7.43 17.39
CA GLN A 93 6.38 -6.61 18.07
C GLN A 93 5.77 -5.36 18.72
N TYR A 94 4.80 -4.74 18.04
CA TYR A 94 4.29 -3.42 18.45
C TYR A 94 2.81 -3.44 18.88
N TYR A 95 2.06 -4.48 18.53
CA TYR A 95 0.60 -4.51 18.64
C TYR A 95 0.03 -5.87 19.07
N ALA A 96 0.78 -6.69 19.80
CA ALA A 96 0.39 -8.05 20.15
C ALA A 96 -0.99 -8.16 20.83
N HIS A 97 -1.43 -7.12 21.53
CA HIS A 97 -2.70 -7.08 22.25
C HIS A 97 -3.86 -6.46 21.45
N TYR A 98 -3.63 -6.06 20.20
CA TYR A 98 -4.67 -5.45 19.36
C TYR A 98 -5.20 -6.46 18.33
N PRO A 99 -6.53 -6.53 18.12
CA PRO A 99 -7.14 -7.43 17.14
C PRO A 99 -7.02 -6.86 15.71
N LEU A 100 -5.80 -6.71 15.22
CA LEU A 100 -5.52 -6.13 13.91
C LEU A 100 -5.68 -7.18 12.80
N THR A 101 -6.71 -7.00 11.97
CA THR A 101 -7.01 -7.87 10.83
C THR A 101 -6.42 -7.30 9.52
N PRO A 102 -6.30 -8.12 8.47
CA PRO A 102 -5.95 -7.64 7.12
C PRO A 102 -6.75 -6.40 6.67
N GLU A 103 -8.05 -6.36 6.94
CA GLU A 103 -8.95 -5.26 6.59
C GLU A 103 -8.53 -3.96 7.29
N ILE A 104 -8.18 -4.06 8.57
CA ILE A 104 -7.74 -2.92 9.38
C ILE A 104 -6.42 -2.40 8.83
N ILE A 105 -5.44 -3.29 8.61
CA ILE A 105 -4.13 -2.90 8.06
C ILE A 105 -4.26 -2.27 6.67
N TYR A 106 -5.08 -2.86 5.81
CA TYR A 106 -5.36 -2.27 4.51
C TYR A 106 -6.00 -0.90 4.66
N GLY A 107 -7.00 -0.74 5.54
CA GLY A 107 -7.64 0.54 5.84
C GLY A 107 -6.65 1.61 6.30
N THR A 108 -5.78 1.27 7.25
CA THR A 108 -4.77 2.17 7.78
C THR A 108 -3.73 2.55 6.72
N VAL A 109 -3.18 1.60 5.98
CA VAL A 109 -2.12 1.89 5.00
C VAL A 109 -2.66 2.57 3.74
N ARG A 110 -3.86 2.19 3.29
CA ARG A 110 -4.48 2.70 2.06
C ARG A 110 -5.19 4.04 2.25
N TYR A 111 -5.78 4.27 3.41
CA TYR A 111 -6.65 5.43 3.65
C TYR A 111 -6.26 6.25 4.89
N LEU A 112 -5.20 5.85 5.61
CA LEU A 112 -4.82 6.45 6.90
C LEU A 112 -5.95 6.36 7.94
N HIS A 113 -6.82 5.35 7.82
CA HIS A 113 -7.88 5.11 8.80
C HIS A 113 -7.28 4.55 10.08
N LEU A 114 -7.35 5.33 11.15
CA LEU A 114 -6.88 4.94 12.48
C LEU A 114 -7.98 4.16 13.22
N PRO A 115 -7.70 2.95 13.72
CA PRO A 115 -8.68 2.21 14.50
C PRO A 115 -8.94 2.92 15.84
N HIS A 116 -10.21 3.25 16.11
CA HIS A 116 -10.62 4.01 17.31
C HIS A 116 -10.24 3.36 18.65
N PHE A 117 -10.00 2.05 18.66
CA PHE A 117 -9.61 1.31 19.87
C PHE A 117 -8.13 1.48 20.23
N ILE A 118 -7.34 2.12 19.38
CA ILE A 118 -5.92 2.40 19.64
C ILE A 118 -5.83 3.75 20.33
N LYS A 119 -5.37 3.78 21.59
CA LYS A 119 -5.36 5.04 22.36
C LYS A 119 -4.27 6.02 21.89
N ASP A 120 -3.16 5.50 21.37
CA ASP A 120 -2.06 6.32 20.84
C ASP A 120 -2.01 6.22 19.30
N HIS A 121 -2.79 7.08 18.65
CA HIS A 121 -2.85 7.16 17.19
C HIS A 121 -1.51 7.54 16.56
N ARG A 122 -0.69 8.37 17.24
CA ARG A 122 0.56 8.88 16.66
C ARG A 122 1.63 7.80 16.67
N CYS A 123 1.83 7.12 17.80
CA CYS A 123 2.78 6.02 17.88
C CYS A 123 2.34 4.84 17.02
N HIS A 124 1.04 4.55 16.95
CA HIS A 124 0.54 3.50 16.06
C HIS A 124 0.81 3.81 14.59
N LEU A 125 0.44 5.00 14.15
CA LEU A 125 0.65 5.39 12.77
C LEU A 125 2.14 5.40 12.43
N TYR A 126 2.98 5.93 13.32
CA TYR A 126 4.43 5.94 13.13
C TYR A 126 5.01 4.54 13.00
N ASN A 127 4.77 3.65 13.96
CA ASN A 127 5.34 2.30 13.96
C ASN A 127 4.81 1.48 12.78
N LEU A 128 3.53 1.63 12.42
CA LEU A 128 2.98 0.95 11.24
C LEU A 128 3.63 1.49 9.95
N MET A 129 3.64 2.81 9.76
CA MET A 129 4.17 3.48 8.57
C MET A 129 5.68 3.31 8.41
N ALA A 130 6.46 3.31 9.50
CA ALA A 130 7.89 3.06 9.46
C ALA A 130 8.22 1.67 8.88
N ASN A 131 7.35 0.70 9.12
CA ASN A 131 7.52 -0.67 8.63
C ASN A 131 6.96 -0.89 7.21
N VAL A 132 6.15 0.02 6.68
CA VAL A 132 5.60 -0.08 5.32
C VAL A 132 6.70 -0.22 4.25
N LYS A 133 7.85 0.42 4.43
CA LYS A 133 8.99 0.23 3.51
C LYS A 133 9.45 -1.23 3.47
N PHE A 134 9.62 -1.86 4.63
CA PHE A 134 10.08 -3.25 4.70
C PHE A 134 9.04 -4.22 4.13
N VAL A 135 7.76 -3.95 4.36
CA VAL A 135 6.69 -4.75 3.76
C VAL A 135 6.64 -4.58 2.24
N LEU A 136 6.78 -3.37 1.71
CA LEU A 136 6.48 -3.09 0.30
C LEU A 136 7.70 -3.02 -0.64
N VAL A 137 8.93 -2.91 -0.11
CA VAL A 137 10.16 -2.75 -0.92
C VAL A 137 11.04 -4.01 -0.94
N SER A 138 10.78 -5.00 -0.08
CA SER A 138 11.48 -6.29 -0.14
C SER A 138 11.18 -6.97 -1.48
N ARG A 139 12.15 -6.91 -2.38
CA ARG A 139 12.27 -7.63 -3.66
C ARG A 139 13.38 -8.66 -3.51
#